data_AF-A0A9E2EAK5-F1
#
_entry.id   AF-A0A9E2EAK5-F1
#
_cell.length_a   1.000
_cell.length_b   1.000
_cell.length_c   1.000
_cell.angle_alpha   90.00
_cell.angle_beta   90.00
_cell.angle_gamma   90.00
#
_symmetry.space_group_name_H-M   'P 1'
#
loop_
_entity.id
_entity.type
_entity.pdbx_description
1 polymer ?
#
loop_
_entity_poly.entity_id
_entity_poly.type
_entity_poly.pdbx_seq_one_letter_code
_entity_poly.pdbx_strand_id
1 'polypeptide(L)'
;MTTLTLLTAILVLAFFVILAYSVWKISIVLESIGGNGDSFLAKLRFGLRAIEMETSHLGPEVTKINAGLTDIAGGLGAIDNHLTGTIDAVVKQGS
;
A
#
# COMPACT_ATOMS: atom_id res chain seq x y z
N MET A 1 -58.71 21.40 17.38
CA MET A 1 -58.41 20.64 16.14
C MET A 1 -57.52 21.44 15.19
N THR A 2 -57.88 22.66 14.81
CA THR A 2 -57.11 23.50 13.86
C THR A 2 -55.69 23.85 14.30
N THR A 3 -55.45 24.16 15.58
CA THR A 3 -54.12 24.51 16.11
C THR A 3 -53.14 23.34 16.06
N LEU A 4 -53.57 22.15 16.51
CA LEU A 4 -52.77 20.94 16.48
C LEU A 4 -52.46 20.53 15.03
N THR A 5 -53.44 20.61 14.13
CA THR A 5 -53.24 20.35 12.70
C THR A 5 -52.23 21.31 12.07
N LEU A 6 -52.30 22.60 12.39
CA LEU A 6 -51.33 23.60 11.90
C LEU A 6 -49.92 23.31 12.41
N LEU A 7 -49.80 22.97 13.71
CA LEU A 7 -48.51 22.68 14.33
C LEU A 7 -47.87 21.41 13.74
N THR A 8 -48.68 20.37 13.50
CA THR A 8 -48.22 19.14 12.82
C THR A 8 -47.80 19.43 11.38
N ALA A 9 -48.53 20.25 10.64
CA ALA A 9 -48.16 20.63 9.29
C ALA A 9 -46.81 21.37 9.24
N ILE A 10 -46.58 22.30 10.17
CA ILE A 10 -45.29 23.00 10.31
C ILE A 10 -44.17 22.02 10.65
N LEU A 11 -44.42 21.09 11.57
CA LEU A 11 -43.42 20.09 11.97
C LEU A 11 -43.03 19.18 10.81
N VAL A 12 -44.00 18.73 10.02
CA VAL A 12 -43.74 17.91 8.82
C VAL A 12 -42.92 18.70 7.80
N LEU A 13 -43.25 19.96 7.55
CA LEU A 13 -42.47 20.82 6.65
C LEU A 13 -41.04 21.00 7.16
N ALA A 14 -40.86 21.30 8.45
CA ALA A 14 -39.54 21.44 9.05
C ALA A 14 -38.71 20.16 8.92
N PHE A 15 -39.33 18.99 9.11
CA PHE A 15 -38.68 17.70 8.94
C PHE A 15 -38.16 17.51 7.50
N PHE A 16 -38.99 17.78 6.49
CA PHE A 16 -38.57 17.66 5.08
C PHE A 16 -37.44 18.62 4.72
N VAL A 17 -37.46 19.85 5.25
CA VAL A 17 -36.38 20.82 5.04
C VAL A 17 -35.06 20.31 5.64
N ILE A 18 -35.08 19.82 6.87
CA ILE A 18 -33.89 19.26 7.54
C ILE A 18 -33.36 18.04 6.78
N LEU A 19 -34.26 17.16 6.33
CA LEU A 19 -33.90 15.96 5.58
C LEU A 19 -33.24 16.31 4.25
N ALA A 20 -33.84 17.22 3.47
CA ALA A 20 -33.27 17.69 2.21
C ALA A 20 -31.90 18.33 2.40
N TYR A 21 -31.76 19.20 3.41
CA TYR A 21 -30.48 19.82 3.76
C TYR A 21 -29.40 18.80 4.13
N SER A 22 -29.77 17.77 4.89
CA SER A 22 -28.85 16.72 5.32
C SER A 22 -28.35 15.88 4.14
N VAL A 23 -29.27 15.48 3.25
CA VAL A 23 -28.91 14.74 2.02
C VAL A 23 -28.00 15.57 1.12
N TRP A 24 -28.32 16.86 0.94
CA TRP A 24 -27.50 17.77 0.15
C TRP A 24 -26.07 17.90 0.71
N LYS A 25 -25.95 18.08 2.02
CA LYS A 25 -24.65 18.12 2.72
C LYS A 25 -23.84 16.84 2.51
N ILE A 26 -24.47 15.67 2.62
CA ILE A 26 -23.81 14.38 2.37
C ILE A 26 -23.33 14.28 0.92
N SER A 27 -24.16 14.70 -0.04
CA SER A 27 -23.83 14.67 -1.45
C SER A 27 -22.55 15.46 -1.76
N ILE A 28 -22.43 16.67 -1.22
CA ILE A 28 -21.23 17.53 -1.40
C ILE A 28 -19.98 16.82 -0.87
N VAL A 29 -20.07 16.19 0.30
CA VAL A 29 -18.94 15.49 0.90
C VAL A 29 -18.55 14.28 0.05
N LEU A 30 -19.51 13.46 -0.37
CA LEU A 30 -19.25 12.30 -1.23
C LEU A 30 -18.62 12.71 -2.58
N GLU A 31 -19.03 13.84 -3.13
CA GLU A 31 -18.45 14.37 -4.36
C GLU A 31 -16.97 14.74 -4.18
N SER A 32 -16.62 15.36 -3.05
CA SER A 32 -15.20 15.65 -2.72
C SER A 32 -14.35 14.38 -2.50
N ILE A 33 -14.97 13.29 -2.03
CA ILE A 33 -14.28 12.02 -1.78
C ILE A 33 -14.05 11.26 -3.09
N GLY A 34 -15.09 11.10 -3.92
CA GLY A 34 -15.06 10.17 -5.05
C GLY A 34 -15.82 10.60 -6.31
N GLY A 35 -16.41 11.79 -6.33
CA GLY A 35 -17.36 12.17 -7.38
C GLY A 35 -16.75 12.66 -8.69
N ASN A 36 -15.47 13.06 -8.69
CA ASN A 36 -14.81 13.61 -9.88
C ASN A 36 -13.30 13.31 -9.93
N GLY A 37 -12.65 13.70 -11.03
CA GLY A 37 -11.23 13.43 -11.28
C GLY A 37 -10.26 14.11 -10.31
N ASP A 38 -10.71 15.12 -9.55
CA ASP A 38 -9.91 15.86 -8.57
C ASP A 38 -10.22 15.48 -7.11
N SER A 39 -11.08 14.47 -6.92
CA SER A 39 -11.50 13.99 -5.61
C SER A 39 -10.35 13.34 -4.83
N PHE A 40 -10.53 13.17 -3.52
CA PHE A 40 -9.53 12.55 -2.66
C PHE A 40 -9.11 11.15 -3.13
N LEU A 41 -10.09 10.30 -3.50
CA LEU A 41 -9.82 8.96 -4.02
C LEU A 41 -9.11 8.98 -5.37
N ALA A 42 -9.42 9.95 -6.24
CA ALA A 42 -8.72 10.10 -7.51
C ALA A 42 -7.23 10.43 -7.27
N LYS A 43 -6.94 11.37 -6.37
CA LYS A 43 -5.57 11.70 -5.95
C LYS A 43 -4.86 10.51 -5.32
N LEU A 44 -5.52 9.79 -4.42
CA LEU A 44 -4.96 8.60 -3.78
C LEU A 44 -4.60 7.52 -4.82
N ARG A 45 -5.47 7.28 -5.79
CA ARG A 45 -5.21 6.33 -6.89
C ARG A 45 -3.99 6.74 -7.71
N PHE A 46 -3.84 8.01 -8.05
CA PHE A 46 -2.66 8.49 -8.77
C PHE A 46 -1.39 8.33 -7.94
N GLY A 47 -1.42 8.71 -6.66
CA GLY A 47 -0.29 8.53 -5.75
C GLY A 47 0.10 7.06 -5.59
N LEU A 48 -0.87 6.17 -5.40
CA LEU A 48 -0.62 4.74 -5.26
C LEU A 48 -0.04 4.14 -6.54
N ARG A 49 -0.52 4.58 -7.72
CA ARG A 49 0.03 4.15 -9.01
C ARG A 49 1.47 4.62 -9.20
N ALA A 50 1.82 5.82 -8.74
CA ALA A 50 3.20 6.29 -8.78
C ALA A 50 4.10 5.42 -7.89
N ILE A 51 3.66 5.10 -6.66
CA ILE A 51 4.37 4.20 -5.75
C ILE A 51 4.54 2.82 -6.39
N GLU A 52 3.49 2.25 -6.98
CA GLU A 52 3.56 0.96 -7.67
C GLU A 52 4.59 1.00 -8.81
N MET A 53 4.58 2.05 -9.64
CA MET A 53 5.53 2.19 -10.74
C MET A 53 6.97 2.29 -10.23
N GLU A 54 7.21 3.13 -9.23
CA GLU A 54 8.54 3.32 -8.63
C GLU A 54 9.04 2.07 -7.91
N THR A 55 8.15 1.28 -7.29
CA THR A 55 8.53 0.09 -6.51
C THR A 55 8.49 -1.22 -7.30
N SER A 56 7.94 -1.21 -8.51
CA SER A 56 7.79 -2.41 -9.36
C SER A 56 9.08 -3.18 -9.60
N HIS A 57 10.22 -2.47 -9.63
CA HIS A 57 11.54 -3.06 -9.86
C HIS A 57 12.15 -3.73 -8.62
N LEU A 58 11.63 -3.46 -7.41
CA LEU A 58 12.21 -3.98 -6.17
C LEU A 58 12.15 -5.50 -6.10
N GLY A 59 11.05 -6.12 -6.51
CA GLY A 59 10.90 -7.58 -6.51
C GLY A 59 11.99 -8.28 -7.34
N PRO A 60 12.11 -7.97 -8.64
CA PRO A 60 13.16 -8.51 -9.49
C PRO A 60 14.57 -8.23 -8.95
N GLU A 61 14.83 -7.03 -8.41
CA GLU A 61 16.16 -6.67 -7.94
C GLU A 61 16.56 -7.44 -6.68
N VAL A 62 15.63 -7.64 -5.74
CA VAL A 62 15.85 -8.49 -4.55
C VAL A 62 16.14 -9.93 -4.96
N THR A 63 15.45 -10.46 -5.97
CA THR A 63 15.75 -11.81 -6.49
C THR A 63 17.17 -11.91 -7.05
N LYS A 64 17.62 -10.93 -7.84
CA LYS A 64 18.98 -10.90 -8.38
C LYS A 64 20.04 -10.80 -7.29
N ILE A 65 19.82 -9.92 -6.31
CA ILE A 65 20.73 -9.73 -5.17
C ILE A 65 20.88 -11.05 -4.40
N ASN A 66 19.76 -11.72 -4.08
CA ASN A 66 19.81 -12.99 -3.36
C ASN A 66 20.51 -14.10 -4.15
N ALA A 67 20.34 -14.15 -5.47
CA ALA A 67 21.06 -15.08 -6.33
C ALA A 67 22.57 -14.80 -6.28
N GLY A 68 22.99 -13.55 -6.47
CA GLY A 68 24.39 -13.16 -6.39
C GLY A 68 25.02 -13.44 -5.02
N LEU A 69 24.30 -13.20 -3.92
CA LEU A 69 24.75 -13.52 -2.57
C LEU A 69 24.89 -15.04 -2.35
N THR A 70 24.01 -15.83 -2.96
CA THR A 70 24.08 -17.31 -2.93
C THR A 70 25.32 -17.80 -3.68
N ASP A 71 25.59 -17.23 -4.85
CA ASP A 71 26.78 -17.56 -5.65
C ASP A 71 28.07 -17.19 -4.91
N ILE A 72 28.10 -16.00 -4.29
CA ILE A 72 29.22 -15.56 -3.45
C ILE A 72 29.43 -16.54 -2.29
N ALA A 73 28.38 -16.90 -1.56
CA ALA A 73 28.48 -17.85 -0.46
C ALA A 73 29.02 -19.22 -0.91
N GLY A 74 28.56 -19.72 -2.06
CA GLY A 74 29.07 -20.95 -2.67
C GLY A 74 30.56 -20.85 -3.03
N GLY A 75 30.97 -19.74 -3.64
CA GLY A 75 32.38 -19.48 -3.97
C GLY A 75 33.28 -19.41 -2.74
N LEU A 76 32.86 -18.71 -1.68
CA LEU A 76 33.61 -18.66 -0.42
C LEU A 76 33.74 -20.05 0.22
N GLY A 77 32.68 -20.88 0.20
CA GLY A 77 32.76 -22.25 0.70
C GLY A 77 33.74 -23.13 -0.09
N ALA A 78 33.82 -22.95 -1.41
CA ALA A 78 34.80 -23.65 -2.23
C ALA A 78 36.25 -23.24 -1.89
N ILE A 79 36.48 -21.95 -1.63
CA ILE A 79 37.79 -21.43 -1.20
C ILE A 79 38.18 -22.03 0.15
N ASP A 80 37.26 -22.04 1.13
CA ASP A 80 37.50 -22.61 2.46
C ASP A 80 37.87 -24.10 2.41
N ASN A 81 37.14 -24.88 1.62
CA ASN A 81 37.45 -26.30 1.38
C ASN A 81 38.83 -26.50 0.73
N HIS A 82 39.18 -25.66 -0.25
CA HIS A 82 40.48 -25.74 -0.92
C HIS A 82 41.63 -25.37 0.03
N LEU A 83 41.47 -24.33 0.85
CA LEU A 83 42.45 -23.93 1.86
C LEU A 83 42.65 -25.03 2.90
N THR A 84 41.58 -25.58 3.44
CA THR A 84 41.64 -26.69 4.41
C THR A 84 42.35 -27.91 3.82
N GLY A 85 42.00 -28.31 2.60
CA GLY A 85 42.67 -29.41 1.92
C GLY A 85 44.16 -29.16 1.63
N THR A 86 44.53 -27.92 1.31
CA THR A 86 45.93 -27.53 1.11
C THR A 86 46.72 -27.62 2.42
N ILE A 87 46.15 -27.13 3.53
CA ILE A 87 46.75 -27.22 4.87
C ILE A 87 46.98 -28.69 5.24
N ASP A 88 45.98 -29.53 5.09
CA ASP A 88 46.08 -30.97 5.38
C ASP A 88 47.17 -31.67 4.54
N ALA A 89 47.29 -31.31 3.27
CA ALA A 89 48.32 -31.84 2.39
C ALA A 89 49.73 -31.42 2.84
N VAL A 90 49.91 -30.15 3.22
CA VAL A 90 51.19 -29.63 3.74
C VAL A 90 51.55 -30.31 5.06
N VAL A 91 50.59 -30.48 5.97
CA VAL A 91 50.81 -31.19 7.25
C VAL A 91 51.28 -32.62 7.00
N LYS A 92 50.65 -33.35 6.06
CA LYS A 92 51.03 -34.73 5.70
C LYS A 92 52.41 -34.84 5.03
N GLN A 93 52.89 -33.80 4.35
CA GLN A 93 54.23 -33.81 3.74
C GLN A 93 55.35 -33.52 4.75
N GLY A 94 55.04 -32.84 5.85
CA GLY A 94 55.99 -32.49 6.91
C GLY A 94 56.13 -33.51 8.04
N SER A 95 55.30 -34.56 8.05
CA SER A 95 55.32 -35.70 8.98
C SER A 95 55.82 -36.97 8.31
#